data_AF-A0A8T9Q4V6-F1
#
_entry.id   AF-A0A8T9Q4V6-F1
#
_cell.length_a   1.000
_cell.length_b   1.000
_cell.length_c   1.000
_cell.angle_alpha   90.00
_cell.angle_beta   90.00
_cell.angle_gamma   90.00
#
_symmetry.space_group_name_H-M   'P 1'
#
loop_
_entity.id
_entity.type
_entity.pdbx_description
1 polymer ?
#
loop_
_entity_poly.entity_id
_entity_poly.type
_entity_poly.pdbx_seq_one_letter_code
_entity_poly.pdbx_strand_id
1 'polypeptide(L)'
;MPEFRALTLNGAFFANRGGTVTQQIGFVLAAAATYLEQLPAADVTRAQVAAALQIQIALNPNYFFEIAKLRALRRLLATLLHAFELPTDLAPTLPIFAVTSTWSQTTLDPHTNLLRVTTETMAAVLGGATAVSVAPFDRLYQSPNEFSSRLARNLPVILREEAGLNRVADPAAGSYYLETITDQLAQDAWALFQRVDAAGGLPSALGMVLQELHVVAQAQFQRIASGEQVIVGTNRFQNAQEHFDYNPKRLLRSKDFDSTRAAYPSEVLRLATALHFQRREKKRRRAAVVLLGTHTNQLILESFLRLLPMQERLALKASHPEGTLSVLFSTPEAATLMYATPDQFGHFARVVCRVPVDEPDFIPPTLLTADLDTMQEAVSLFGFKEFTVEGYSTEDVLARLQGRR
;
A
#
# COMPACT_ATOMS: atom_id res chain seq x y z
N MET A 1 35.05 -4.86 20.11
CA MET A 1 34.72 -5.32 18.74
C MET A 1 35.21 -4.25 17.77
N PRO A 2 36.29 -4.48 17.01
CA PRO A 2 36.94 -3.44 16.18
C PRO A 2 36.06 -2.91 15.02
N GLU A 3 35.08 -3.69 14.57
CA GLU A 3 34.13 -3.28 13.51
C GLU A 3 32.83 -2.65 14.05
N PHE A 4 32.67 -2.56 15.37
CA PHE A 4 31.47 -1.98 15.96
C PHE A 4 31.51 -0.45 15.86
N ARG A 5 30.51 0.13 15.19
CA ARG A 5 30.31 1.58 15.07
C ARG A 5 29.14 2.01 15.96
N ALA A 6 29.35 3.02 16.80
CA ALA A 6 28.37 3.45 17.78
C ALA A 6 27.38 4.50 17.25
N LEU A 7 27.75 5.26 16.21
CA LEU A 7 27.03 6.45 15.77
C LEU A 7 26.55 6.31 14.34
N THR A 8 25.23 6.32 14.13
CA THR A 8 24.62 6.29 12.79
C THR A 8 24.01 7.64 12.45
N LEU A 9 24.53 8.28 11.42
CA LEU A 9 23.94 9.48 10.84
C LEU A 9 22.77 9.09 9.93
N ASN A 10 21.55 9.30 10.41
CA ASN A 10 20.34 8.93 9.67
C ASN A 10 19.94 9.99 8.64
N GLY A 11 20.60 9.98 7.47
CA GLY A 11 20.21 10.79 6.33
C GLY A 11 18.90 10.34 5.67
N ALA A 12 18.47 9.09 5.87
CA ALA A 12 17.16 8.61 5.38
C ALA A 12 16.00 9.44 5.94
N PHE A 13 16.14 10.00 7.15
CA PHE A 13 15.19 10.92 7.76
C PHE A 13 14.82 12.11 6.85
N PHE A 14 15.81 12.71 6.18
CA PHE A 14 15.63 13.91 5.35
C PHE A 14 14.97 13.57 4.01
N ALA A 15 15.43 12.52 3.32
CA ALA A 15 14.85 12.10 2.05
C ALA A 15 13.43 11.57 2.20
N ASN A 16 13.14 10.83 3.28
CA ASN A 16 11.78 10.35 3.57
C ASN A 16 10.82 11.46 3.99
N ARG A 17 11.27 12.72 4.08
CA ARG A 17 10.44 13.92 4.24
C ARG A 17 10.37 14.78 2.97
N GLY A 18 10.79 14.24 1.83
CA GLY A 18 10.78 14.93 0.55
C GLY A 18 12.03 15.75 0.26
N GLY A 19 13.08 15.62 1.09
CA GLY A 19 14.35 16.30 0.86
C GLY A 19 15.00 15.89 -0.46
N THR A 20 15.63 16.85 -1.13
CA THR A 20 16.40 16.58 -2.35
C THR A 20 17.66 15.77 -2.06
N VAL A 21 18.27 15.22 -3.12
CA VAL A 21 19.59 14.57 -3.07
C VAL A 21 20.64 15.49 -2.42
N THR A 22 20.70 16.76 -2.83
CA THR A 22 21.59 17.78 -2.26
C THR A 22 21.31 18.03 -0.77
N GLN A 23 20.04 18.15 -0.39
CA GLN A 23 19.63 18.36 1.00
C GLN A 23 20.05 17.21 1.90
N GLN A 24 19.87 15.97 1.43
CA GLN A 24 20.27 14.81 2.20
C GLN A 24 21.78 14.78 2.47
N ILE A 25 22.62 15.11 1.48
CA ILE A 25 24.06 15.20 1.68
C ILE A 25 24.40 16.33 2.66
N GLY A 26 23.92 17.55 2.40
CA GLY A 26 24.29 18.72 3.21
C GLY A 26 23.88 18.60 4.68
N PHE A 27 22.69 18.07 4.96
CA PHE A 27 22.23 17.87 6.34
C PHE A 27 22.94 16.70 7.04
N VAL A 28 23.37 15.67 6.30
CA VAL A 28 24.23 14.61 6.86
C VAL A 28 25.60 15.15 7.22
N LEU A 29 26.19 16.02 6.39
CA LEU A 29 27.46 16.68 6.72
C LEU A 29 27.32 17.58 7.94
N ALA A 30 26.23 18.35 8.02
CA ALA A 30 25.94 19.18 9.19
C ALA A 30 25.77 18.35 10.47
N ALA A 31 25.11 17.19 10.38
CA ALA A 31 25.02 16.24 11.49
C ALA A 31 26.40 15.71 11.88
N ALA A 32 27.21 15.28 10.90
CA ALA A 32 28.57 14.81 11.13
C ALA A 32 29.44 15.87 11.84
N ALA A 33 29.44 17.11 11.34
CA ALA A 33 30.17 18.23 11.93
C ALA A 33 29.74 18.47 13.39
N THR A 34 28.42 18.50 13.63
CA THR A 34 27.86 18.66 14.98
C THR A 34 28.40 17.60 15.94
N TYR A 35 28.44 16.34 15.53
CA TYR A 35 29.00 15.27 16.37
C TYR A 35 30.51 15.40 16.57
N LEU A 36 31.27 15.78 15.55
CA LEU A 36 32.72 16.01 15.65
C LEU A 36 33.09 17.21 16.54
N GLU A 37 32.19 18.17 16.68
CA GLU A 37 32.34 19.32 17.55
C GLU A 37 31.92 19.05 18.99
N GLN A 38 30.76 18.40 19.19
CA GLN A 38 30.11 18.35 20.50
C GLN A 38 30.36 17.07 21.30
N LEU A 39 30.68 15.95 20.65
CA LEU A 39 30.94 14.68 21.36
C LEU A 39 32.34 14.51 21.96
N PRO A 40 33.42 15.13 21.44
CA PRO A 40 34.72 14.97 22.07
C PRO A 40 34.68 15.36 23.55
N ALA A 41 35.24 14.49 24.39
CA ALA A 41 35.30 14.63 25.84
C ALA A 41 36.73 14.32 26.32
N ALA A 42 36.97 14.39 27.64
CA ALA A 42 38.31 14.16 28.20
C ALA A 42 38.90 12.76 27.85
N ASP A 43 38.03 11.77 27.65
CA ASP A 43 38.35 10.37 27.36
C ASP A 43 38.07 9.95 25.91
N VAL A 44 37.42 10.81 25.11
CA VAL A 44 37.03 10.53 23.72
C VAL A 44 37.57 11.62 22.80
N THR A 45 38.56 11.27 22.00
CA THR A 45 39.14 12.15 20.98
C THR A 45 38.21 12.33 19.78
N ARG A 46 38.33 13.46 19.08
CA ARG A 46 37.59 13.72 17.84
C ARG A 46 37.86 12.65 16.76
N ALA A 47 39.08 12.14 16.66
CA ALA A 47 39.43 11.06 15.75
C ALA A 47 38.67 9.75 16.07
N GLN A 48 38.49 9.43 17.36
CA GLN A 48 37.66 8.29 17.78
C GLN A 48 36.19 8.50 17.45
N VAL A 49 35.65 9.73 17.62
CA VAL A 49 34.28 10.05 17.20
C VAL A 49 34.12 9.85 15.70
N ALA A 50 35.03 10.41 14.89
CA ALA A 50 35.01 10.26 13.44
C ALA A 50 35.05 8.79 13.02
N ALA A 51 35.92 8.00 13.63
CA ALA A 51 36.01 6.57 13.37
C ALA A 51 34.77 5.80 13.86
N ALA A 52 33.98 6.32 14.79
CA ALA A 52 32.75 5.67 15.25
C ALA A 52 31.53 5.95 14.35
N LEU A 53 31.65 6.83 13.35
CA LEU A 53 30.57 7.20 12.45
C LEU A 53 30.28 6.13 11.40
N GLN A 54 28.99 5.96 11.10
CA GLN A 54 28.47 5.33 9.91
C GLN A 54 27.28 6.15 9.39
N ILE A 55 27.03 6.10 8.08
CA ILE A 55 26.00 6.93 7.45
C ILE A 55 24.90 6.03 6.89
N GLN A 56 23.64 6.34 7.19
CA GLN A 56 22.48 5.73 6.56
C GLN A 56 21.84 6.72 5.57
N ILE A 57 21.68 6.31 4.30
CA ILE A 57 21.18 7.16 3.22
C ILE A 57 20.01 6.45 2.52
N ALA A 58 18.89 7.14 2.32
CA ALA A 58 17.77 6.62 1.53
C ALA A 58 17.95 6.94 0.04
N LEU A 59 17.64 6.00 -0.86
CA LEU A 59 17.78 6.15 -2.33
C LEU A 59 16.38 6.21 -2.95
N ASN A 60 16.15 7.17 -3.85
CA ASN A 60 14.89 7.30 -4.60
C ASN A 60 15.04 6.78 -6.04
N PRO A 61 13.96 6.72 -6.85
CA PRO A 61 14.03 6.18 -8.21
C PRO A 61 14.84 7.02 -9.23
N ASN A 62 15.41 8.17 -8.84
CA ASN A 62 16.21 9.02 -9.74
C ASN A 62 17.62 8.46 -9.92
N TYR A 63 17.71 7.40 -10.72
CA TYR A 63 18.85 6.50 -10.84
C TYR A 63 20.23 7.16 -10.87
N PHE A 64 20.50 8.06 -11.83
CA PHE A 64 21.83 8.65 -11.99
C PHE A 64 22.19 9.64 -10.88
N PHE A 65 21.24 10.44 -10.42
CA PHE A 65 21.46 11.35 -9.30
C PHE A 65 21.74 10.59 -8.01
N GLU A 66 21.12 9.43 -7.82
CA GLU A 66 21.38 8.58 -6.65
C GLU A 66 22.76 7.91 -6.69
N ILE A 67 23.25 7.49 -7.87
CA ILE A 67 24.64 7.04 -8.03
C ILE A 67 25.59 8.18 -7.69
N ALA A 68 25.37 9.35 -8.29
CA ALA A 68 26.21 10.52 -8.09
C ALA A 68 26.19 11.04 -6.65
N LYS A 69 25.06 10.91 -5.94
CA LYS A 69 24.91 11.26 -4.52
C LYS A 69 25.90 10.53 -3.64
N LEU A 70 26.02 9.22 -3.81
CA LEU A 70 26.91 8.40 -2.98
C LEU A 70 28.38 8.73 -3.25
N ARG A 71 28.74 8.98 -4.51
CA ARG A 71 30.08 9.43 -4.92
C ARG A 71 30.41 10.81 -4.32
N ALA A 72 29.48 11.77 -4.44
CA ALA A 72 29.62 13.11 -3.87
C ALA A 72 29.76 13.08 -2.34
N LEU A 73 28.93 12.28 -1.66
CA LEU A 73 28.98 12.13 -0.21
C LEU A 73 30.35 11.59 0.26
N ARG A 74 30.91 10.57 -0.40
CA ARG A 74 32.24 10.05 -0.06
C ARG A 74 33.33 11.12 -0.17
N ARG A 75 33.31 11.90 -1.25
CA ARG A 75 34.25 13.01 -1.44
C ARG A 75 34.11 14.08 -0.35
N LEU A 76 32.87 14.49 -0.06
CA LEU A 76 32.63 15.53 0.94
C LEU A 76 32.93 15.08 2.37
N LEU A 77 32.79 13.79 2.70
CA LEU A 77 33.24 13.27 3.98
C LEU A 77 34.77 13.43 4.14
N ALA A 78 35.56 13.17 3.09
CA ALA A 78 37.00 13.42 3.13
C ALA A 78 37.30 14.93 3.30
N THR A 79 36.58 15.80 2.59
CA THR A 79 36.70 17.26 2.74
C THR A 79 36.34 17.73 4.16
N LEU A 80 35.29 17.17 4.75
CA LEU A 80 34.89 17.47 6.13
C LEU A 80 35.96 17.04 7.12
N LEU A 81 36.48 15.82 7.02
CA LEU A 81 37.55 15.34 7.90
C LEU A 81 38.80 16.21 7.80
N HIS A 82 39.18 16.61 6.59
CA HIS A 82 40.29 17.54 6.37
C HIS A 82 40.05 18.89 7.07
N ALA A 83 38.83 19.45 6.99
CA ALA A 83 38.49 20.71 7.68
C ALA A 83 38.58 20.61 9.21
N PHE A 84 38.39 19.42 9.77
CA PHE A 84 38.55 19.13 11.20
C PHE A 84 39.97 18.71 11.60
N GLU A 85 40.94 18.81 10.68
CA GLU A 85 42.35 18.39 10.86
C GLU A 85 42.48 16.89 11.20
N LEU A 86 41.60 16.06 10.63
CA LEU A 86 41.60 14.61 10.80
C LEU A 86 42.18 13.90 9.55
N PRO A 87 42.71 12.67 9.69
CA PRO A 87 43.19 11.90 8.55
C PRO A 87 42.09 11.67 7.51
N THR A 88 42.33 12.11 6.27
CA THR A 88 41.39 11.96 5.15
C THR A 88 41.16 10.51 4.77
N ASP A 89 42.15 9.66 5.05
CA ASP A 89 42.22 8.23 4.75
C ASP A 89 41.16 7.43 5.53
N LEU A 90 40.60 8.05 6.57
CA LEU A 90 39.47 7.51 7.32
C LEU A 90 38.16 7.55 6.52
N ALA A 91 37.96 8.54 5.64
CA ALA A 91 36.72 8.71 4.86
C ALA A 91 36.30 7.46 4.07
N PRO A 92 37.16 6.78 3.27
CA PRO A 92 36.76 5.57 2.56
C PRO A 92 36.40 4.41 3.50
N THR A 93 36.85 4.42 4.75
CA THR A 93 36.53 3.39 5.75
C THR A 93 35.19 3.62 6.46
N LEU A 94 34.56 4.79 6.28
CA LEU A 94 33.25 5.09 6.85
C LEU A 94 32.16 4.33 6.07
N PRO A 95 31.41 3.43 6.73
CA PRO A 95 30.37 2.68 6.06
C PRO A 95 29.21 3.57 5.61
N ILE A 96 28.76 3.39 4.38
CA ILE A 96 27.54 4.00 3.86
C ILE A 96 26.50 2.89 3.67
N PHE A 97 25.49 2.89 4.52
CA PHE A 97 24.33 2.01 4.47
C PHE A 97 23.23 2.66 3.62
N ALA A 98 23.05 2.14 2.41
CA ALA A 98 21.95 2.52 1.54
C ALA A 98 20.66 1.83 1.98
N VAL A 99 19.55 2.57 2.01
CA VAL A 99 18.21 2.01 2.20
C VAL A 99 17.30 2.46 1.06
N THR A 100 16.43 1.58 0.59
CA THR A 100 15.38 1.97 -0.37
C THR A 100 14.40 2.93 0.29
N SER A 101 13.98 3.97 -0.42
CA SER A 101 13.15 5.05 0.12
C SER A 101 11.71 4.59 0.35
N THR A 102 11.09 5.08 1.42
CA THR A 102 9.64 4.91 1.64
C THR A 102 8.84 6.04 1.01
N TRP A 103 9.50 7.18 0.71
CA TRP A 103 8.88 8.35 0.08
C TRP A 103 8.33 8.05 -1.31
N SER A 104 9.06 7.26 -2.09
CA SER A 104 8.77 6.91 -3.48
C SER A 104 7.78 5.74 -3.63
N GLN A 105 7.56 4.99 -2.55
CA GLN A 105 6.72 3.80 -2.56
C GLN A 105 5.23 4.14 -2.47
N THR A 106 4.43 3.30 -3.11
CA THR A 106 2.99 3.51 -3.26
C THR A 106 2.19 2.38 -2.63
N THR A 107 1.04 2.70 -2.03
CA THR A 107 0.09 1.64 -1.61
C THR A 107 -0.79 1.15 -2.76
N LEU A 108 -0.92 1.99 -3.78
CA LEU A 108 -1.56 1.66 -5.05
C LEU A 108 -0.56 0.96 -5.97
N ASP A 109 -1.04 -0.05 -6.67
CA ASP A 109 -0.29 -0.92 -7.56
C ASP A 109 1.06 -1.34 -6.96
N PRO A 110 1.04 -2.04 -5.81
CA PRO A 110 2.22 -2.20 -4.96
C PRO A 110 3.32 -3.03 -5.62
N HIS A 111 3.01 -3.87 -6.61
CA HIS A 111 4.01 -4.59 -7.38
C HIS A 111 4.94 -3.66 -8.16
N THR A 112 4.49 -2.46 -8.53
CA THR A 112 5.35 -1.44 -9.16
C THR A 112 6.45 -0.97 -8.19
N ASN A 113 6.29 -1.14 -6.87
CA ASN A 113 7.38 -0.89 -5.92
C ASN A 113 8.57 -1.84 -6.13
N LEU A 114 8.37 -3.08 -6.62
CA LEU A 114 9.48 -3.98 -6.95
C LEU A 114 10.42 -3.38 -8.00
N LEU A 115 9.86 -2.67 -8.98
CA LEU A 115 10.62 -1.99 -10.02
C LEU A 115 11.38 -0.78 -9.44
N ARG A 116 10.74 -0.02 -8.54
CA ARG A 116 11.39 1.12 -7.87
C ARG A 116 12.56 0.68 -7.01
N VAL A 117 12.36 -0.31 -6.14
CA VAL A 117 13.42 -0.81 -5.27
C VAL A 117 14.54 -1.46 -6.06
N THR A 118 14.28 -2.04 -7.24
CA THR A 118 15.31 -2.54 -8.17
C THR A 118 16.23 -1.41 -8.62
N THR A 119 15.67 -0.33 -9.15
CA THR A 119 16.43 0.85 -9.59
C THR A 119 17.20 1.50 -8.44
N GLU A 120 16.57 1.64 -7.27
CA GLU A 120 17.19 2.19 -6.05
C GLU A 120 18.36 1.33 -5.57
N THR A 121 18.20 0.00 -5.57
CA THR A 121 19.24 -0.95 -5.16
C THR A 121 20.40 -0.97 -6.16
N MET A 122 20.10 -0.92 -7.46
CA MET A 122 21.13 -0.81 -8.49
C MET A 122 21.92 0.50 -8.33
N ALA A 123 21.25 1.63 -8.10
CA ALA A 123 21.93 2.91 -7.85
C ALA A 123 22.82 2.84 -6.60
N ALA A 124 22.35 2.18 -5.54
CA ALA A 124 23.14 1.99 -4.33
C ALA A 124 24.44 1.19 -4.59
N VAL A 125 24.33 0.08 -5.33
CA VAL A 125 25.49 -0.76 -5.68
C VAL A 125 26.48 0.00 -6.55
N LEU A 126 26.00 0.64 -7.63
CA LEU A 126 26.86 1.37 -8.57
C LEU A 126 27.46 2.66 -7.98
N GLY A 127 26.76 3.30 -7.03
CA GLY A 127 27.30 4.42 -6.26
C GLY A 127 28.29 3.98 -5.17
N GLY A 128 28.55 2.68 -5.04
CA GLY A 128 29.51 2.10 -4.13
C GLY A 128 29.07 2.12 -2.68
N ALA A 129 27.79 1.91 -2.36
CA ALA A 129 27.34 1.74 -0.97
C ALA A 129 28.03 0.54 -0.30
N THR A 130 28.32 0.65 1.00
CA THR A 130 28.96 -0.44 1.77
C THR A 130 28.00 -1.59 2.02
N ALA A 131 26.73 -1.29 2.26
CA ALA A 131 25.67 -2.27 2.38
C ALA A 131 24.34 -1.66 1.93
N VAL A 132 23.41 -2.51 1.50
CA VAL A 132 22.09 -2.10 1.00
C VAL A 132 21.00 -2.85 1.77
N SER A 133 20.02 -2.11 2.27
CA SER A 133 18.79 -2.65 2.84
C SER A 133 17.62 -2.36 1.92
N VAL A 134 16.99 -3.42 1.44
CA VAL A 134 15.85 -3.35 0.53
C VAL A 134 14.58 -3.56 1.33
N ALA A 135 13.66 -2.59 1.25
CA ALA A 135 12.35 -2.71 1.84
C ALA A 135 11.47 -3.66 1.02
N PRO A 136 10.68 -4.52 1.68
CA PRO A 136 9.62 -5.29 1.02
C PRO A 136 8.64 -4.37 0.30
N PHE A 137 8.15 -4.79 -0.87
CA PHE A 137 7.30 -3.96 -1.75
C PHE A 137 5.94 -3.57 -1.12
N ASP A 138 5.53 -4.32 -0.11
CA ASP A 138 4.25 -4.25 0.62
C ASP A 138 4.39 -3.59 2.00
N ARG A 139 5.59 -3.10 2.35
CA ARG A 139 5.96 -2.53 3.66
C ARG A 139 5.03 -1.42 4.14
N LEU A 140 4.37 -0.71 3.22
CA LEU A 140 3.52 0.45 3.52
C LEU A 140 2.14 0.11 4.10
N TYR A 141 1.63 -1.09 3.86
CA TYR A 141 0.26 -1.45 4.25
C TYR A 141 0.15 -2.79 4.98
N GLN A 142 1.19 -3.61 4.98
CA GLN A 142 1.23 -4.85 5.76
C GLN A 142 2.62 -5.16 6.32
N SER A 143 2.63 -5.97 7.37
CA SER A 143 3.87 -6.57 7.87
C SER A 143 4.42 -7.51 6.78
N PRO A 144 5.75 -7.45 6.51
CA PRO A 144 6.35 -8.33 5.51
C PRO A 144 6.09 -9.80 5.82
N ASN A 145 5.69 -10.55 4.80
CA ASN A 145 5.56 -12.00 4.87
C ASN A 145 6.83 -12.65 4.30
N GLU A 146 6.89 -13.99 4.32
CA GLU A 146 8.06 -14.71 3.79
C GLU A 146 8.30 -14.41 2.31
N PHE A 147 7.22 -14.27 1.52
CA PHE A 147 7.30 -13.98 0.09
C PHE A 147 7.92 -12.60 -0.17
N SER A 148 7.39 -11.54 0.42
CA SER A 148 7.89 -10.18 0.20
C SER A 148 9.28 -9.96 0.79
N SER A 149 9.57 -10.58 1.93
CA SER A 149 10.92 -10.58 2.52
C SER A 149 11.94 -11.31 1.65
N ARG A 150 11.56 -12.45 1.06
CA ARG A 150 12.42 -13.21 0.14
C ARG A 150 12.72 -12.41 -1.13
N LEU A 151 11.74 -11.73 -1.71
CA LEU A 151 11.95 -10.86 -2.87
C LEU A 151 12.93 -9.73 -2.55
N ALA A 152 12.72 -9.01 -1.44
CA ALA A 152 13.60 -7.94 -1.00
C ALA A 152 15.05 -8.43 -0.77
N ARG A 153 15.22 -9.61 -0.17
CA ARG A 153 16.54 -10.22 0.05
C ARG A 153 17.21 -10.69 -1.24
N ASN A 154 16.45 -11.32 -2.14
CA ASN A 154 17.01 -11.92 -3.35
C ASN A 154 17.43 -10.86 -4.37
N LEU A 155 16.81 -9.68 -4.37
CA LEU A 155 17.13 -8.60 -5.30
C LEU A 155 18.64 -8.24 -5.33
N PRO A 156 19.30 -7.86 -4.22
CA PRO A 156 20.73 -7.57 -4.23
C PRO A 156 21.59 -8.81 -4.55
N VAL A 157 21.10 -10.02 -4.25
CA VAL A 157 21.78 -11.28 -4.62
C VAL A 157 21.78 -11.48 -6.14
N ILE A 158 20.66 -11.26 -6.81
CA ILE A 158 20.55 -11.31 -8.28
C ILE A 158 21.48 -10.27 -8.92
N LEU A 159 21.48 -9.04 -8.40
CA LEU A 159 22.37 -7.99 -8.90
C LEU A 159 23.86 -8.36 -8.76
N ARG A 160 24.22 -9.10 -7.71
CA ARG A 160 25.58 -9.56 -7.47
C ARG A 160 25.96 -10.78 -8.31
N GLU A 161 25.20 -11.87 -8.19
CA GLU A 161 25.56 -13.18 -8.73
C GLU A 161 25.22 -13.34 -10.22
N GLU A 162 24.09 -12.76 -10.67
CA GLU A 162 23.60 -12.94 -12.04
C GLU A 162 23.96 -11.74 -12.93
N ALA A 163 23.74 -10.52 -12.45
CA ALA A 163 24.07 -9.30 -13.21
C ALA A 163 25.55 -8.91 -13.13
N GLY A 164 26.32 -9.52 -12.22
CA GLY A 164 27.76 -9.30 -12.09
C GLY A 164 28.17 -7.88 -11.69
N LEU A 165 27.31 -7.15 -10.99
CA LEU A 165 27.57 -5.75 -10.60
C LEU A 165 28.68 -5.61 -9.53
N ASN A 166 29.22 -6.72 -9.03
CA ASN A 166 30.38 -6.75 -8.12
C ASN A 166 31.74 -6.93 -8.82
N ARG A 167 31.76 -7.08 -10.16
CA ARG A 167 33.01 -7.38 -10.89
C ARG A 167 33.91 -6.17 -11.09
N VAL A 168 33.36 -4.96 -11.03
CA VAL A 168 34.07 -3.68 -11.24
C VAL A 168 33.78 -2.77 -10.05
N ALA A 169 34.82 -2.11 -9.50
CA ALA A 169 34.71 -1.31 -8.29
C ALA A 169 33.86 -0.03 -8.47
N ASP A 170 34.14 0.76 -9.51
CA ASP A 170 33.33 1.93 -9.89
C ASP A 170 33.11 1.92 -11.42
N PRO A 171 32.07 1.22 -11.92
CA PRO A 171 31.76 1.18 -13.35
C PRO A 171 31.24 2.53 -13.89
N ALA A 172 30.89 3.48 -13.02
CA ALA A 172 30.46 4.82 -13.41
C ALA A 172 31.64 5.78 -13.67
N ALA A 173 32.85 5.42 -13.24
CA ALA A 173 34.05 6.24 -13.41
C ALA A 173 34.31 6.57 -14.88
N GLY A 174 34.54 7.86 -15.16
CA GLY A 174 34.83 8.35 -16.51
C GLY A 174 33.58 8.67 -17.35
N SER A 175 32.38 8.40 -16.85
CA SER A 175 31.15 8.91 -17.47
C SER A 175 31.07 10.42 -17.29
N TYR A 176 31.24 11.19 -18.36
CA TYR A 176 31.18 12.66 -18.33
C TYR A 176 29.93 13.18 -17.61
N TYR A 177 28.78 12.53 -17.85
CA TYR A 177 27.53 12.88 -17.20
C TYR A 177 27.58 12.67 -15.68
N LEU A 178 28.01 11.48 -15.22
CA LEU A 178 28.07 11.16 -13.80
C LEU A 178 29.13 11.99 -13.06
N GLU A 179 30.30 12.23 -13.67
CA GLU A 179 31.31 13.11 -13.06
C GLU A 179 30.78 14.54 -12.89
N THR A 180 30.14 15.09 -13.93
CA THR A 180 29.59 16.46 -13.88
C THR A 180 28.52 16.60 -12.81
N ILE A 181 27.55 15.68 -12.74
CA ILE A 181 26.50 15.78 -11.72
C ILE A 181 27.04 15.46 -10.31
N THR A 182 28.04 14.59 -10.17
CA THR A 182 28.71 14.35 -8.89
C THR A 182 29.37 15.62 -8.38
N ASP A 183 30.09 16.34 -9.25
CA ASP A 183 30.73 17.61 -8.91
C ASP A 183 29.72 18.69 -8.53
N GLN A 184 28.64 18.84 -9.31
CA GLN A 184 27.59 19.82 -9.03
C GLN A 184 26.90 19.52 -7.69
N LEU A 185 26.52 18.27 -7.45
CA LEU A 185 25.91 17.86 -6.19
C LEU A 185 26.85 18.10 -5.00
N ALA A 186 28.15 17.87 -5.18
CA ALA A 186 29.13 18.11 -4.12
C ALA A 186 29.23 19.60 -3.77
N GLN A 187 29.30 20.48 -4.77
CA GLN A 187 29.36 21.93 -4.56
C GLN A 187 28.10 22.46 -3.89
N ASP A 188 26.92 22.09 -4.39
CA ASP A 188 25.64 22.56 -3.87
C ASP A 188 25.40 22.05 -2.43
N ALA A 189 25.77 20.79 -2.15
CA ALA A 189 25.63 20.21 -0.82
C ALA A 189 26.61 20.82 0.18
N TRP A 190 27.83 21.14 -0.25
CA TRP A 190 28.80 21.84 0.59
C TRP A 190 28.36 23.26 0.91
N ALA A 191 27.83 24.00 -0.07
CA ALA A 191 27.26 25.31 0.16
C ALA A 191 26.06 25.26 1.12
N LEU A 192 25.17 24.27 0.98
CA LEU A 192 24.10 24.04 1.94
C LEU A 192 24.62 23.74 3.34
N PHE A 193 25.62 22.87 3.47
CA PHE A 193 26.27 22.58 4.75
C PHE A 193 26.82 23.86 5.39
N GLN A 194 27.55 24.69 4.65
CA GLN A 194 28.10 25.96 5.14
C GLN A 194 27.01 26.93 5.61
N ARG A 195 25.84 26.98 4.94
CA ARG A 195 24.70 27.80 5.41
C ARG A 195 24.16 27.31 6.76
N VAL A 196 24.05 25.99 6.93
CA VAL A 196 23.59 25.38 8.19
C VAL A 196 24.63 25.61 9.30
N ASP A 197 25.91 25.48 8.98
CA ASP A 197 27.02 25.71 9.90
C ASP A 197 27.07 27.17 10.38
N ALA A 198 26.96 28.14 9.45
CA ALA A 198 26.88 29.57 9.74
C ALA A 198 25.67 29.96 10.60
N ALA A 199 24.60 29.15 10.60
CA ALA A 199 23.44 29.31 11.48
C ALA A 199 23.65 28.73 12.89
N GLY A 200 24.88 28.32 13.24
CA GLY A 200 25.24 27.78 14.55
C GLY A 200 25.16 26.25 14.62
N GLY A 201 25.37 25.57 13.49
CA GLY A 201 25.30 24.11 13.38
C GLY A 201 23.89 23.54 13.32
N LEU A 202 23.78 22.22 13.12
CA LEU A 202 22.50 21.54 12.90
C LEU A 202 21.47 21.73 14.05
N PRO A 203 21.85 21.68 15.35
CA PRO A 203 20.88 21.85 16.44
C PRO A 203 20.22 23.23 16.45
N SER A 204 21.00 24.28 16.19
CA SER A 204 20.52 25.66 16.13
C SER A 204 19.71 25.93 14.86
N ALA A 205 20.10 25.31 13.74
CA ALA A 205 19.48 25.46 12.44
C ALA A 205 18.26 24.54 12.20
N LEU A 206 17.81 23.75 13.19
CA LEU A 206 16.77 22.73 12.99
C LEU A 206 15.47 23.31 12.38
N GLY A 207 15.05 24.50 12.84
CA GLY A 207 13.88 25.19 12.28
C GLY A 207 14.04 25.54 10.79
N MET A 208 15.21 26.03 10.40
CA MET A 208 15.54 26.30 8.98
C MET A 208 15.53 25.00 8.17
N VAL A 209 16.18 23.94 8.65
CA VAL A 209 16.25 22.65 7.96
C VAL A 209 14.85 22.06 7.72
N LEU A 210 14.00 22.04 8.74
CA LEU A 210 12.64 21.52 8.62
C LEU A 210 11.79 22.38 7.67
N GLN A 211 11.97 23.70 7.68
CA GLN A 211 11.28 24.59 6.76
C GLN A 211 11.72 24.37 5.30
N GLU A 212 13.03 24.24 5.04
CA GLU A 212 13.54 23.96 3.70
C GLU A 212 13.05 22.61 3.15
N LEU A 213 12.99 21.58 4.00
CA LEU A 213 12.42 20.28 3.64
C LEU A 213 10.93 20.41 3.30
N HIS A 214 10.17 21.14 4.12
CA HIS A 214 8.74 21.34 3.90
C HIS A 214 8.45 22.03 2.57
N VAL A 215 9.19 23.10 2.25
CA VAL A 215 9.02 23.84 0.99
C VAL A 215 9.28 22.94 -0.22
N VAL A 216 10.37 22.17 -0.20
CA VAL A 216 10.70 21.25 -1.30
C VAL A 216 9.68 20.13 -1.42
N ALA A 217 9.27 19.55 -0.30
CA ALA A 217 8.25 18.51 -0.26
C ALA A 217 6.95 19.03 -0.88
N GLN A 218 6.47 20.20 -0.44
CA GLN A 218 5.27 20.85 -0.97
C GLN A 218 5.34 21.09 -2.48
N ALA A 219 6.49 21.57 -2.98
CA ALA A 219 6.68 21.76 -4.41
C ALA A 219 6.63 20.43 -5.18
N GLN A 220 7.27 19.37 -4.68
CA GLN A 220 7.19 18.03 -5.28
C GLN A 220 5.76 17.49 -5.28
N PHE A 221 5.03 17.67 -4.17
CA PHE A 221 3.63 17.29 -4.08
C PHE A 221 2.77 17.98 -5.14
N GLN A 222 2.95 19.30 -5.32
CA GLN A 222 2.22 20.05 -6.34
C GLN A 222 2.52 19.53 -7.75
N ARG A 223 3.78 19.23 -8.06
CA ARG A 223 4.16 18.62 -9.35
C ARG A 223 3.55 17.24 -9.56
N ILE A 224 3.45 16.42 -8.51
CA ILE A 224 2.82 15.10 -8.59
C ILE A 224 1.31 15.24 -8.80
N ALA A 225 0.68 16.18 -8.07
CA ALA A 225 -0.76 16.43 -8.16
C ALA A 225 -1.17 17.04 -9.50
N SER A 226 -0.35 17.93 -10.08
CA SER A 226 -0.56 18.50 -11.42
C SER A 226 -0.27 17.50 -12.55
N GLY A 227 0.44 16.41 -12.24
CA GLY A 227 0.87 15.41 -13.21
C GLY A 227 2.12 15.79 -13.99
N GLU A 228 2.82 16.87 -13.60
CA GLU A 228 4.15 17.23 -14.10
C GLU A 228 5.18 16.17 -13.71
N GLN A 229 5.10 15.67 -12.47
CA GLN A 229 5.91 14.55 -11.99
C GLN A 229 5.05 13.27 -11.98
N VAL A 230 5.53 12.25 -12.68
CA VAL A 230 4.79 11.00 -12.89
C VAL A 230 5.14 9.97 -11.82
N ILE A 231 4.10 9.39 -11.21
CA ILE A 231 4.16 8.20 -10.38
C ILE A 231 3.31 7.11 -11.04
N VAL A 232 3.99 6.20 -11.74
CA VAL A 232 3.37 5.07 -12.46
C VAL A 232 2.54 4.21 -11.51
N GLY A 233 1.33 3.82 -11.94
CA GLY A 233 0.36 3.05 -11.15
C GLY A 233 -0.45 3.89 -10.16
N THR A 234 -0.03 5.13 -9.88
CA THR A 234 -0.66 6.01 -8.88
C THR A 234 -1.40 7.18 -9.53
N ASN A 235 -0.68 8.17 -10.09
CA ASN A 235 -1.30 9.34 -10.72
C ASN A 235 -1.47 9.16 -12.24
N ARG A 236 -0.60 8.39 -12.89
CA ARG A 236 -0.65 8.03 -14.31
C ARG A 236 -0.55 6.52 -14.48
N PHE A 237 -1.07 6.03 -15.61
CA PHE A 237 -1.08 4.59 -15.94
C PHE A 237 -1.69 3.74 -14.82
N GLN A 238 -2.84 4.19 -14.32
CA GLN A 238 -3.53 3.55 -13.19
C GLN A 238 -4.17 2.23 -13.65
N ASN A 239 -4.11 1.22 -12.80
CA ASN A 239 -4.89 -0.01 -13.02
C ASN A 239 -6.36 0.25 -12.66
N ALA A 240 -7.24 0.23 -13.66
CA ALA A 240 -8.68 0.44 -13.46
C ALA A 240 -9.37 -0.73 -12.73
N GLN A 241 -8.77 -1.93 -12.77
CA GLN A 241 -9.27 -3.16 -12.14
C GLN A 241 -8.47 -3.52 -10.87
N GLU A 242 -7.88 -2.52 -10.22
CA GLU A 242 -7.06 -2.74 -9.03
C GLU A 242 -7.91 -3.28 -7.87
N HIS A 243 -7.48 -4.42 -7.32
CA HIS A 243 -8.02 -4.99 -6.10
C HIS A 243 -7.05 -4.78 -4.93
N PHE A 244 -7.57 -4.34 -3.78
CA PHE A 244 -6.76 -4.13 -2.59
C PHE A 244 -6.73 -5.40 -1.74
N ASP A 245 -5.55 -5.96 -1.53
CA ASP A 245 -5.33 -7.10 -0.63
C ASP A 245 -5.35 -6.70 0.86
N TYR A 246 -5.54 -5.41 1.14
CA TYR A 246 -5.62 -4.84 2.48
C TYR A 246 -6.90 -4.02 2.65
N ASN A 247 -7.31 -3.78 3.90
CA ASN A 247 -8.49 -2.97 4.19
C ASN A 247 -8.16 -1.46 4.08
N PRO A 248 -8.69 -0.72 3.06
CA PRO A 248 -8.35 0.69 2.86
C PRO A 248 -8.77 1.57 4.02
N LYS A 249 -9.91 1.27 4.66
CA LYS A 249 -10.43 2.03 5.81
C LYS A 249 -9.52 1.87 7.03
N ARG A 250 -8.95 0.68 7.24
CA ARG A 250 -7.99 0.43 8.33
C ARG A 250 -6.69 1.18 8.07
N LEU A 251 -6.18 1.13 6.85
CA LEU A 251 -4.94 1.81 6.46
C LEU A 251 -5.05 3.33 6.65
N LEU A 252 -6.10 3.96 6.11
CA LEU A 252 -6.33 5.41 6.22
C LEU A 252 -6.48 5.91 7.67
N ARG A 253 -6.81 5.03 8.61
CA ARG A 253 -6.94 5.34 10.05
C ARG A 253 -5.71 4.95 10.85
N SER A 254 -4.75 4.27 10.24
CA SER A 254 -3.54 3.82 10.92
C SER A 254 -2.67 5.03 11.26
N LYS A 255 -2.10 5.04 12.46
CA LYS A 255 -1.08 6.02 12.85
C LYS A 255 0.22 5.84 12.07
N ASP A 256 0.46 4.61 11.61
CA ASP A 256 1.66 4.24 10.85
C ASP A 256 1.56 4.59 9.36
N PHE A 257 0.40 5.10 8.92
CA PHE A 257 0.24 5.51 7.53
C PHE A 257 0.93 6.86 7.31
N ASP A 258 2.14 6.77 6.76
CA ASP A 258 3.01 7.92 6.54
C ASP A 258 2.38 8.94 5.58
N SER A 259 2.00 10.09 6.14
CA SER A 259 1.41 11.23 5.45
C SER A 259 2.43 12.11 4.73
N THR A 260 3.71 11.88 5.00
CA THR A 260 4.76 12.63 4.33
C THR A 260 4.97 12.11 2.91
N ARG A 261 4.76 10.83 2.59
CA ARG A 261 5.08 10.25 1.26
C ARG A 261 4.53 11.01 0.06
N ALA A 262 5.29 11.02 -1.03
CA ALA A 262 5.00 11.75 -2.27
C ALA A 262 3.60 11.45 -2.87
N ALA A 263 3.20 10.18 -2.82
CA ALA A 263 1.94 9.70 -3.39
C ALA A 263 0.73 9.85 -2.45
N TYR A 264 0.93 10.21 -1.19
CA TYR A 264 -0.10 10.16 -0.15
C TYR A 264 -1.42 10.84 -0.54
N PRO A 265 -1.46 12.08 -1.07
CA PRO A 265 -2.73 12.73 -1.42
C PRO A 265 -3.51 11.98 -2.51
N SER A 266 -2.81 11.51 -3.56
CA SER A 266 -3.43 10.74 -4.65
C SER A 266 -3.94 9.40 -4.15
N GLU A 267 -3.21 8.74 -3.25
CA GLU A 267 -3.63 7.50 -2.62
C GLU A 267 -4.89 7.67 -1.77
N VAL A 268 -4.91 8.67 -0.89
CA VAL A 268 -6.08 8.95 -0.04
C VAL A 268 -7.33 9.19 -0.88
N LEU A 269 -7.22 9.99 -1.94
CA LEU A 269 -8.32 10.26 -2.86
C LEU A 269 -8.82 8.98 -3.55
N ARG A 270 -7.92 8.17 -4.11
CA ARG A 270 -8.31 6.92 -4.79
C ARG A 270 -8.90 5.90 -3.83
N LEU A 271 -8.32 5.71 -2.65
CA LEU A 271 -8.83 4.80 -1.62
C LEU A 271 -10.21 5.28 -1.10
N ALA A 272 -10.41 6.58 -0.92
CA ALA A 272 -11.70 7.15 -0.54
C ALA A 272 -12.77 6.95 -1.63
N THR A 273 -12.39 7.15 -2.91
CA THR A 273 -13.28 6.91 -4.05
C THR A 273 -13.66 5.43 -4.16
N ALA A 274 -12.71 4.50 -4.00
CA ALA A 274 -13.00 3.06 -3.99
C ALA A 274 -13.97 2.68 -2.86
N LEU A 275 -13.77 3.21 -1.65
CA LEU A 275 -14.70 3.01 -0.53
C LEU A 275 -16.10 3.59 -0.80
N HIS A 276 -16.20 4.71 -1.54
CA HIS A 276 -17.49 5.28 -1.93
C HIS A 276 -18.24 4.39 -2.92
N PHE A 277 -17.57 3.88 -3.96
CA PHE A 277 -18.17 2.96 -4.93
C PHE A 277 -18.58 1.64 -4.30
N GLN A 278 -17.75 1.05 -3.45
CA GLN A 278 -18.08 -0.17 -2.72
C GLN A 278 -19.33 0.00 -1.84
N ARG A 279 -19.51 1.17 -1.20
CA ARG A 279 -20.74 1.48 -0.44
C ARG A 279 -21.96 1.62 -1.36
N ARG A 280 -21.81 2.25 -2.53
CA ARG A 280 -22.90 2.42 -3.50
C ARG A 280 -23.33 1.11 -4.14
N GLU A 281 -22.40 0.23 -4.47
CA GLU A 281 -22.71 -1.12 -4.98
C GLU A 281 -23.45 -1.95 -3.95
N LYS A 282 -23.01 -1.92 -2.68
CA LYS A 282 -23.76 -2.57 -1.59
C LYS A 282 -25.19 -2.03 -1.45
N LYS A 283 -25.40 -0.73 -1.61
CA LYS A 283 -26.73 -0.10 -1.62
C LYS A 283 -27.58 -0.41 -2.87
N ARG A 284 -26.96 -0.85 -3.97
CA ARG A 284 -27.63 -1.13 -5.25
C ARG A 284 -28.03 -2.59 -5.42
N ARG A 285 -27.70 -3.49 -4.48
CA ARG A 285 -28.13 -4.90 -4.53
C ARG A 285 -29.67 -4.95 -4.45
N ARG A 286 -30.33 -5.26 -5.57
CA ARG A 286 -31.78 -5.51 -5.65
C ARG A 286 -32.03 -6.99 -5.41
N ALA A 287 -33.03 -7.31 -4.61
CA ALA A 287 -33.50 -8.68 -4.41
C ALA A 287 -34.76 -8.92 -5.25
N ALA A 288 -34.84 -10.09 -5.90
CA ALA A 288 -36.02 -10.54 -6.63
C ALA A 288 -36.59 -11.77 -5.92
N VAL A 289 -37.90 -11.75 -5.67
CA VAL A 289 -38.69 -12.86 -5.12
C VAL A 289 -39.57 -13.40 -6.24
N VAL A 290 -39.39 -14.67 -6.58
CA VAL A 290 -40.19 -15.38 -7.60
C VAL A 290 -41.17 -16.31 -6.88
N LEU A 291 -42.47 -16.14 -7.14
CA LEU A 291 -43.49 -17.12 -6.81
C LEU A 291 -43.51 -18.24 -7.84
N LEU A 292 -43.50 -19.46 -7.33
CA LEU A 292 -43.62 -20.65 -8.14
C LEU A 292 -44.94 -21.33 -7.75
N GLY A 293 -45.74 -21.73 -8.75
CA GLY A 293 -47.04 -22.38 -8.52
C GLY A 293 -46.89 -23.73 -7.80
N THR A 294 -47.97 -24.24 -7.21
CA THR A 294 -47.97 -25.46 -6.37
C THR A 294 -47.32 -26.68 -7.03
N HIS A 295 -47.55 -26.90 -8.33
CA HIS A 295 -46.94 -28.01 -9.09
C HIS A 295 -45.46 -27.77 -9.42
N THR A 296 -45.07 -26.52 -9.69
CA THR A 296 -43.67 -26.16 -9.98
C THR A 296 -42.82 -26.17 -8.71
N ASN A 297 -43.42 -25.87 -7.55
CA ASN A 297 -42.78 -25.93 -6.23
C ASN A 297 -42.33 -27.34 -5.86
N GLN A 298 -43.17 -28.35 -6.07
CA GLN A 298 -42.80 -29.74 -5.77
C GLN A 298 -41.62 -30.19 -6.63
N LEU A 299 -41.62 -29.86 -7.92
CA LEU A 299 -40.52 -30.16 -8.85
C LEU A 299 -39.20 -29.48 -8.45
N ILE A 300 -39.27 -28.21 -8.02
CA ILE A 300 -38.08 -27.46 -7.59
C ILE A 300 -37.58 -27.96 -6.23
N LEU A 301 -38.47 -28.22 -5.27
CA LEU A 301 -38.13 -28.81 -3.98
C LEU A 301 -37.47 -30.18 -4.15
N GLU A 302 -38.05 -31.06 -4.97
CA GLU A 302 -37.47 -32.38 -5.26
C GLU A 302 -36.12 -32.27 -5.97
N SER A 303 -35.96 -31.32 -6.90
CA SER A 303 -34.70 -31.08 -7.60
C SER A 303 -33.63 -30.51 -6.67
N PHE A 304 -34.01 -29.58 -5.79
CA PHE A 304 -33.12 -28.96 -4.81
C PHE A 304 -32.67 -29.95 -3.73
N LEU A 305 -33.58 -30.78 -3.21
CA LEU A 305 -33.25 -31.84 -2.26
C LEU A 305 -32.21 -32.82 -2.84
N ARG A 306 -32.22 -33.07 -4.16
CA ARG A 306 -31.21 -33.93 -4.81
C ARG A 306 -29.79 -33.31 -4.78
N LEU A 307 -29.67 -31.99 -4.65
CA LEU A 307 -28.37 -31.29 -4.59
C LEU A 307 -27.73 -31.32 -3.20
N LEU A 308 -28.50 -31.56 -2.13
CA LEU A 308 -28.02 -31.53 -0.74
C LEU A 308 -27.50 -32.88 -0.25
N PRO A 309 -26.64 -32.95 0.79
CA PRO A 309 -26.27 -34.18 1.49
C PRO A 309 -27.45 -34.86 2.20
N MET A 310 -27.39 -36.18 2.39
CA MET A 310 -28.55 -37.00 2.82
C MET A 310 -29.13 -36.62 4.20
N GLN A 311 -28.29 -36.15 5.13
CA GLN A 311 -28.71 -35.68 6.46
C GLN A 311 -29.54 -34.39 6.40
N GLU A 312 -29.17 -33.45 5.54
CA GLU A 312 -29.86 -32.17 5.38
C GLU A 312 -31.21 -32.37 4.65
N ARG A 313 -31.29 -33.31 3.70
CA ARG A 313 -32.54 -33.65 2.99
C ARG A 313 -33.68 -34.04 3.92
N LEU A 314 -33.37 -34.81 4.96
CA LEU A 314 -34.36 -35.37 5.88
C LEU A 314 -34.93 -34.29 6.82
N ALA A 315 -34.07 -33.42 7.34
CA ALA A 315 -34.49 -32.28 8.14
C ALA A 315 -35.39 -31.32 7.33
N LEU A 316 -35.03 -31.09 6.07
CA LEU A 316 -35.74 -30.17 5.19
C LEU A 316 -37.12 -30.70 4.77
N LYS A 317 -37.22 -32.00 4.45
CA LYS A 317 -38.51 -32.68 4.21
C LYS A 317 -39.45 -32.63 5.42
N ALA A 318 -38.93 -32.82 6.63
CA ALA A 318 -39.75 -32.79 7.85
C ALA A 318 -40.27 -31.38 8.17
N SER A 319 -39.61 -30.34 7.68
CA SER A 319 -39.94 -28.95 7.96
C SER A 319 -40.99 -28.33 7.01
N HIS A 320 -41.38 -29.05 5.95
CA HIS A 320 -42.18 -28.55 4.82
C HIS A 320 -43.59 -29.18 4.77
N PRO A 321 -44.66 -28.44 5.15
CA PRO A 321 -46.05 -28.89 4.99
C PRO A 321 -46.47 -28.98 3.52
N GLU A 322 -47.46 -29.81 3.20
CA GLU A 322 -48.08 -29.81 1.85
C GLU A 322 -48.87 -28.50 1.63
N GLY A 323 -48.66 -27.85 0.47
CA GLY A 323 -49.38 -26.62 0.09
C GLY A 323 -48.65 -25.29 0.32
N THR A 324 -47.40 -25.29 0.80
CA THR A 324 -46.59 -24.06 0.98
C THR A 324 -46.00 -23.53 -0.32
N LEU A 325 -45.87 -22.20 -0.41
CA LEU A 325 -45.23 -21.48 -1.50
C LEU A 325 -43.71 -21.40 -1.22
N SER A 326 -42.90 -21.74 -2.21
CA SER A 326 -41.44 -21.54 -2.15
C SER A 326 -41.09 -20.17 -2.73
N VAL A 327 -40.42 -19.34 -1.93
CA VAL A 327 -39.91 -18.03 -2.28
C VAL A 327 -38.39 -18.15 -2.39
N LEU A 328 -37.84 -17.90 -3.57
CA LEU A 328 -36.38 -17.86 -3.74
C LEU A 328 -35.89 -16.43 -3.56
N PHE A 329 -35.11 -16.20 -2.52
CA PHE A 329 -34.38 -14.97 -2.26
C PHE A 329 -32.93 -15.15 -2.71
N SER A 330 -32.36 -14.12 -3.32
CA SER A 330 -31.02 -14.18 -3.91
C SER A 330 -30.19 -12.98 -3.54
N THR A 331 -28.93 -13.26 -3.21
CA THR A 331 -27.82 -12.32 -3.23
C THR A 331 -26.75 -12.84 -4.21
N PRO A 332 -25.75 -12.01 -4.60
CA PRO A 332 -24.67 -12.47 -5.49
C PRO A 332 -23.84 -13.65 -4.94
N GLU A 333 -23.88 -13.90 -3.62
CA GLU A 333 -22.98 -14.83 -2.91
C GLU A 333 -23.74 -16.01 -2.27
N ALA A 334 -25.07 -15.92 -2.15
CA ALA A 334 -25.91 -16.91 -1.51
C ALA A 334 -27.33 -16.92 -2.08
N ALA A 335 -27.92 -18.12 -2.17
CA ALA A 335 -29.33 -18.32 -2.43
C ALA A 335 -30.03 -18.78 -1.14
N THR A 336 -31.13 -18.10 -0.79
CA THR A 336 -31.97 -18.45 0.35
C THR A 336 -33.32 -18.91 -0.16
N LEU A 337 -33.67 -20.14 0.13
CA LEU A 337 -35.00 -20.66 -0.12
C LEU A 337 -35.86 -20.37 1.12
N MET A 338 -36.94 -19.65 0.93
CA MET A 338 -37.89 -19.26 1.97
C MET A 338 -39.22 -19.96 1.73
N TYR A 339 -39.90 -20.34 2.80
CA TYR A 339 -41.22 -20.98 2.71
C TYR A 339 -42.30 -20.10 3.35
N ALA A 340 -43.39 -19.91 2.62
CA ALA A 340 -44.53 -19.08 3.01
C ALA A 340 -45.85 -19.84 2.83
N THR A 341 -46.81 -19.67 3.74
CA THR A 341 -48.21 -20.01 3.42
C THR A 341 -48.79 -18.97 2.46
N PRO A 342 -49.86 -19.30 1.69
CA PRO A 342 -50.53 -18.33 0.81
C PRO A 342 -50.94 -17.04 1.52
N ASP A 343 -51.41 -17.14 2.76
CA ASP A 343 -51.81 -15.98 3.57
C ASP A 343 -50.61 -15.13 3.99
N GLN A 344 -49.51 -15.76 4.45
CA GLN A 344 -48.27 -15.05 4.81
C GLN A 344 -47.68 -14.32 3.60
N PHE A 345 -47.70 -14.97 2.43
CA PHE A 345 -47.22 -14.36 1.20
C PHE A 345 -48.10 -13.18 0.75
N GLY A 346 -49.43 -13.31 0.87
CA GLY A 346 -50.36 -12.23 0.54
C GLY A 346 -50.10 -10.96 1.36
N HIS A 347 -49.81 -11.11 2.67
CA HIS A 347 -49.45 -9.97 3.53
C HIS A 347 -48.09 -9.39 3.18
N PHE A 348 -47.09 -10.23 2.91
CA PHE A 348 -45.76 -9.81 2.48
C PHE A 348 -45.79 -9.02 1.15
N ALA A 349 -46.52 -9.52 0.16
CA ALA A 349 -46.68 -8.87 -1.14
C ALA A 349 -47.33 -7.49 -1.03
N ARG A 350 -48.30 -7.31 -0.11
CA ARG A 350 -48.91 -6.00 0.17
C ARG A 350 -47.90 -5.02 0.76
N VAL A 351 -47.08 -5.44 1.73
CA VAL A 351 -46.05 -4.56 2.33
C VAL A 351 -45.01 -4.15 1.31
N VAL A 352 -44.52 -5.09 0.51
CA VAL A 352 -43.53 -4.81 -0.54
C VAL A 352 -44.08 -3.88 -1.62
N CYS A 353 -45.32 -4.10 -2.07
CA CYS A 353 -45.98 -3.25 -3.06
C CYS A 353 -46.57 -1.95 -2.47
N ARG A 354 -46.47 -1.73 -1.15
CA ARG A 354 -47.06 -0.59 -0.42
C ARG A 354 -48.58 -0.46 -0.62
N VAL A 355 -49.28 -1.60 -0.62
CA VAL A 355 -50.74 -1.70 -0.77
C VAL A 355 -51.40 -1.80 0.62
N PRO A 356 -52.44 -1.01 0.92
CA PRO A 356 -53.19 -1.10 2.17
C PRO A 356 -53.81 -2.50 2.39
N VAL A 357 -53.97 -2.90 3.66
CA VAL A 357 -54.49 -4.24 4.03
C VAL A 357 -55.95 -4.43 3.61
N ASP A 358 -56.71 -3.34 3.53
CA ASP A 358 -58.16 -3.34 3.30
C ASP A 358 -58.57 -3.31 1.81
N GLU A 359 -57.62 -3.44 0.89
CA GLU A 359 -57.91 -3.37 -0.56
C GLU A 359 -58.51 -4.71 -1.06
N PRO A 360 -59.81 -4.76 -1.47
CA PRO A 360 -60.54 -6.02 -1.62
C PRO A 360 -60.14 -6.90 -2.82
N ASP A 361 -59.30 -6.39 -3.75
CA ASP A 361 -58.99 -7.07 -5.02
C ASP A 361 -57.47 -7.22 -5.29
N PHE A 362 -56.63 -7.20 -4.24
CA PHE A 362 -55.19 -7.37 -4.41
C PHE A 362 -54.80 -8.79 -4.80
N ILE A 363 -54.40 -8.98 -6.06
CA ILE A 363 -53.78 -10.21 -6.55
C ILE A 363 -52.26 -10.07 -6.38
N PRO A 364 -51.61 -10.88 -5.53
CA PRO A 364 -50.17 -10.77 -5.32
C PRO A 364 -49.42 -11.11 -6.62
N PRO A 365 -48.51 -10.23 -7.09
CA PRO A 365 -47.79 -10.46 -8.33
C PRO A 365 -46.82 -11.64 -8.18
N THR A 366 -46.67 -12.41 -9.26
CA THR A 366 -45.82 -13.61 -9.30
C THR A 366 -44.32 -13.29 -9.18
N LEU A 367 -43.92 -12.04 -9.39
CA LEU A 367 -42.55 -11.57 -9.25
C LEU A 367 -42.54 -10.24 -8.50
N LEU A 368 -41.82 -10.21 -7.37
CA LEU A 368 -41.65 -9.03 -6.53
C LEU A 368 -40.19 -8.60 -6.55
N THR A 369 -39.93 -7.30 -6.68
CA THR A 369 -38.56 -6.76 -6.62
C THR A 369 -38.52 -5.57 -5.68
N ALA A 370 -37.57 -5.55 -4.75
CA ALA A 370 -37.28 -4.38 -3.92
C ALA A 370 -35.79 -4.34 -3.54
N ASP A 371 -35.38 -3.30 -2.81
CA ASP A 371 -34.06 -3.22 -2.21
C ASP A 371 -33.88 -4.27 -1.11
N LEU A 372 -32.62 -4.66 -0.88
CA LEU A 372 -32.24 -5.72 0.04
C LEU A 372 -32.72 -5.47 1.48
N ASP A 373 -32.62 -4.23 1.96
CA ASP A 373 -32.96 -3.86 3.34
C ASP A 373 -34.47 -3.99 3.59
N THR A 374 -35.30 -3.44 2.69
CA THR A 374 -36.77 -3.58 2.76
C THR A 374 -37.20 -5.05 2.69
N MET A 375 -36.50 -5.87 1.91
CA MET A 375 -36.78 -7.30 1.79
C MET A 375 -36.41 -8.09 3.05
N GLN A 376 -35.24 -7.84 3.64
CA GLN A 376 -34.80 -8.50 4.88
C GLN A 376 -35.69 -8.13 6.07
N GLU A 377 -36.09 -6.86 6.18
CA GLU A 377 -36.99 -6.39 7.22
C GLU A 377 -38.38 -7.04 7.09
N ALA A 378 -38.93 -7.08 5.87
CA ALA A 378 -40.22 -7.73 5.61
C ALA A 378 -40.17 -9.24 5.90
N VAL A 379 -39.11 -9.93 5.48
CA VAL A 379 -38.93 -11.37 5.75
C VAL A 379 -38.85 -11.67 7.25
N SER A 380 -38.12 -10.85 8.01
CA SER A 380 -38.02 -10.98 9.47
C SER A 380 -39.36 -10.70 10.18
N LEU A 381 -40.16 -9.76 9.68
CA LEU A 381 -41.47 -9.40 10.24
C LEU A 381 -42.51 -10.50 10.06
N PHE A 382 -42.49 -11.22 8.93
CA PHE A 382 -43.50 -12.22 8.58
C PHE A 382 -43.11 -13.68 8.92
N GLY A 383 -41.91 -13.89 9.47
CA GLY A 383 -41.50 -15.17 10.06
C GLY A 383 -41.39 -16.32 9.06
N PHE A 384 -40.85 -16.06 7.87
CA PHE A 384 -40.61 -17.13 6.90
C PHE A 384 -39.58 -18.12 7.44
N LYS A 385 -39.78 -19.41 7.16
CA LYS A 385 -38.74 -20.42 7.43
C LYS A 385 -37.69 -20.33 6.32
N GLU A 386 -36.47 -19.99 6.70
CA GLU A 386 -35.36 -19.79 5.77
C GLU A 386 -34.42 -21.00 5.73
N PHE A 387 -33.97 -21.36 4.54
CA PHE A 387 -32.86 -22.26 4.33
C PHE A 387 -31.85 -21.61 3.36
N THR A 388 -30.68 -21.24 3.89
CA THR A 388 -29.63 -20.55 3.13
C THR A 388 -28.55 -21.54 2.74
N VAL A 389 -28.17 -21.54 1.46
CA VAL A 389 -27.02 -22.31 0.97
C VAL A 389 -25.93 -21.34 0.53
N GLU A 390 -24.80 -21.40 1.24
CA GLU A 390 -23.62 -20.60 0.93
C GLU A 390 -22.82 -21.22 -0.23
N GLY A 391 -22.29 -20.39 -1.13
CA GLY A 391 -21.40 -20.83 -2.21
C GLY A 391 -22.06 -21.21 -3.53
N TYR A 392 -23.36 -20.94 -3.70
CA TYR A 392 -24.08 -21.12 -4.97
C TYR A 392 -24.77 -19.81 -5.38
N SER A 393 -24.45 -19.31 -6.58
CA SER A 393 -25.15 -18.15 -7.15
C SER A 393 -26.49 -18.58 -7.78
N THR A 394 -27.42 -17.64 -7.94
CA THR A 394 -28.73 -17.93 -8.54
C THR A 394 -28.63 -18.30 -10.02
N GLU A 395 -27.62 -17.80 -10.73
CA GLU A 395 -27.33 -18.22 -12.11
C GLU A 395 -26.89 -19.69 -12.14
N ASP A 396 -26.05 -20.14 -11.20
CA ASP A 396 -25.62 -21.54 -11.11
C ASP A 396 -26.77 -22.48 -10.78
N VAL A 397 -27.65 -22.06 -9.86
CA VAL A 397 -28.82 -22.83 -9.45
C VAL A 397 -29.85 -22.89 -10.59
N LEU A 398 -30.14 -21.77 -11.25
CA LEU A 398 -31.09 -21.72 -12.37
C LEU A 398 -30.57 -22.42 -13.63
N ALA A 399 -29.28 -22.29 -13.97
CA ALA A 399 -28.67 -22.98 -15.10
C ALA A 399 -28.80 -24.50 -14.92
N ARG A 400 -28.45 -25.01 -13.73
CA ARG A 400 -28.57 -26.43 -13.39
C ARG A 400 -30.02 -26.91 -13.33
N LEU A 401 -30.95 -26.11 -12.80
CA LEU A 401 -32.39 -26.43 -12.78
C LEU A 401 -33.00 -26.46 -14.19
N GLN A 402 -32.50 -25.65 -15.12
CA GLN A 402 -32.90 -25.64 -16.53
C GLN A 402 -32.18 -26.71 -17.37
N GLY A 403 -31.33 -27.55 -16.76
CA GLY A 403 -30.57 -28.59 -17.45
C GLY A 403 -29.45 -28.06 -18.35
N ARG A 404 -29.08 -26.77 -18.22
CA ARG A 404 -27.93 -26.18 -18.90
C ARG A 404 -26.73 -26.33 -17.97
N ARG A 405 -25.73 -27.09 -18.44
CA ARG A 405 -24.49 -27.32 -17.68
C ARG A 405 -23.70 -26.06 -17.46
#